data_AF-A0A1V1PF75-F1
#
_entry.id   AF-A0A1V1PF75-F1
#
_cell.length_a   1.000
_cell.length_b   1.000
_cell.length_c   1.000
_cell.angle_alpha   90.00
_cell.angle_beta   90.00
_cell.angle_gamma   90.00
#
_symmetry.space_group_name_H-M   'P 1'
#
loop_
_entity.id
_entity.type
_entity.pdbx_description
1 polymer ?
#
loop_
_entity_poly.entity_id
_entity_poly.type
_entity_poly.pdbx_seq_one_letter_code
_entity_poly.pdbx_strand_id
1 'polypeptide(L)'
;MKLFQKFENNMDLRYVEKNLGKINEIFIEMGEELSDVKERKLYKKYGYNSFKTFIDIEFNMSMNIINKILRVYRTMVCELDFDEESLKEIGFDKLVQVVSVKKMVENLEEFNSLIDYAKSTSLTKLREKILEIKEDYKKII
;
A
#
# COMPACT_ATOMS: atom_id res chain seq x y z
N MET A 1 -10.70 5.18 29.58
CA MET A 1 -11.55 4.07 29.14
C MET A 1 -10.95 3.51 27.85
N LYS A 2 -10.33 2.32 27.91
CA LYS A 2 -9.55 1.73 26.81
C LYS A 2 -10.50 1.23 25.71
N LEU A 3 -10.50 1.85 24.54
CA LEU A 3 -11.31 1.47 23.37
C LEU A 3 -10.77 0.24 22.61
N PHE A 4 -9.75 -0.45 23.15
CA PHE A 4 -8.99 -1.53 22.50
C PHE A 4 -9.55 -2.94 22.69
N GLN A 5 -10.82 -3.10 23.07
CA GLN A 5 -11.40 -4.42 23.37
C GLN A 5 -12.44 -4.91 22.37
N LYS A 6 -12.66 -4.21 21.24
CA LYS A 6 -13.68 -4.62 20.27
C LYS A 6 -13.21 -4.77 18.82
N PHE A 7 -11.95 -5.16 18.64
CA PHE A 7 -11.49 -5.88 17.44
C PHE A 7 -11.31 -7.37 17.76
N GLU A 8 -12.37 -7.96 18.32
CA GLU A 8 -12.31 -9.28 18.94
C GLU A 8 -12.25 -10.44 17.93
N ASN A 9 -11.87 -10.22 16.67
CA ASN A 9 -11.61 -11.36 15.78
C ASN A 9 -10.64 -11.17 14.59
N ASN A 10 -10.07 -10.00 14.27
CA ASN A 10 -9.11 -9.93 13.13
C ASN A 10 -8.20 -8.68 13.06
N MET A 11 -8.06 -7.87 14.11
CA MET A 11 -7.13 -6.71 14.05
C MET A 11 -6.61 -6.39 15.45
N ASP A 12 -5.43 -6.92 15.79
CA ASP A 12 -4.74 -6.40 16.96
C ASP A 12 -4.14 -5.04 16.58
N LEU A 13 -4.88 -3.95 16.78
CA LEU A 13 -4.37 -2.59 16.55
C LEU A 13 -3.03 -2.33 17.28
N ARG A 14 -2.76 -3.05 18.38
CA ARG A 14 -1.47 -2.99 19.10
C ARG A 14 -0.34 -3.65 18.32
N TYR A 15 -0.65 -4.61 17.42
CA TYR A 15 0.30 -5.19 16.47
C TYR A 15 0.76 -4.14 15.47
N VAL A 16 -0.16 -3.33 14.92
CA VAL A 16 0.19 -2.29 13.95
C VAL A 16 1.01 -1.17 14.60
N GLU A 17 0.63 -0.70 15.80
CA GLU A 17 1.41 0.29 16.57
C GLU A 17 2.83 -0.19 16.88
N LYS A 18 3.00 -1.46 17.27
CA LYS A 18 4.29 -2.06 17.63
C LYS A 18 5.19 -2.32 16.42
N ASN A 19 4.61 -2.46 15.22
CA ASN A 19 5.30 -2.83 13.99
C ASN A 19 5.39 -1.69 12.96
N LEU A 20 5.20 -0.42 13.37
CA LEU A 20 5.40 0.74 12.48
C LEU A 20 6.81 0.80 11.85
N GLY A 21 7.83 0.23 12.50
CA GLY A 21 9.18 0.07 11.94
C GLY A 21 9.32 -1.07 10.93
N LYS A 22 8.28 -1.87 10.72
CA LYS A 22 8.23 -3.11 9.94
C LYS A 22 7.19 -3.05 8.83
N ILE A 23 6.90 -1.87 8.28
CA ILE A 23 5.92 -1.71 7.18
C ILE A 23 6.17 -2.70 6.05
N ASN A 24 7.44 -3.00 5.70
CA ASN A 24 7.77 -4.01 4.68
C ASN A 24 7.25 -5.42 5.00
N GLU A 25 7.08 -5.76 6.28
CA GLU A 25 6.59 -7.07 6.72
C GLU A 25 5.06 -7.14 6.76
N ILE A 26 4.35 -6.00 6.91
CA ILE A 26 2.91 -5.98 7.24
C ILE A 26 2.05 -5.16 6.27
N PHE A 27 2.61 -4.51 5.25
CA PHE A 27 1.84 -3.59 4.39
C PHE A 27 0.71 -4.27 3.59
N ILE A 28 0.79 -5.58 3.33
CA ILE A 28 -0.26 -6.33 2.65
C ILE A 28 -1.45 -6.53 3.60
N GLU A 29 -1.21 -7.11 4.78
CA GLU A 29 -2.19 -7.29 5.86
C GLU A 29 -2.85 -5.96 6.24
N MET A 30 -2.04 -4.91 6.45
CA MET A 30 -2.54 -3.56 6.70
C MET A 30 -3.40 -3.05 5.53
N GLY A 31 -2.99 -3.32 4.30
CA GLY A 31 -3.72 -2.90 3.10
C GLY A 31 -5.11 -3.51 3.03
N GLU A 32 -5.23 -4.80 3.30
CA GLU A 32 -6.49 -5.53 3.38
C GLU A 32 -7.40 -4.95 4.46
N GLU A 33 -6.91 -4.90 5.69
CA GLU A 33 -7.64 -4.40 6.85
C GLU A 33 -8.12 -2.95 6.66
N LEU A 34 -7.22 -2.07 6.22
CA LEU A 34 -7.55 -0.67 6.00
C LEU A 34 -8.53 -0.49 4.84
N SER A 35 -8.46 -1.35 3.80
CA SER A 35 -9.43 -1.31 2.71
C SER A 35 -10.82 -1.70 3.22
N ASP A 36 -10.92 -2.75 4.03
CA ASP A 36 -12.19 -3.18 4.62
C ASP A 36 -12.80 -2.10 5.53
N VAL A 37 -12.00 -1.53 6.42
CA VAL A 37 -12.44 -0.44 7.31
C VAL A 37 -12.94 0.76 6.51
N LYS A 38 -12.23 1.14 5.45
CA LYS A 38 -12.57 2.31 4.63
C LYS A 38 -13.83 2.08 3.81
N GLU A 39 -13.95 0.93 3.13
CA GLU A 39 -15.04 0.61 2.22
C GLU A 39 -16.36 0.37 2.96
N ARG A 40 -16.29 -0.41 4.04
CA ARG A 40 -17.46 -0.65 4.91
C ARG A 40 -17.75 0.50 5.86
N LYS A 41 -16.94 1.57 5.80
CA LYS A 41 -17.04 2.76 6.68
C LYS A 41 -17.09 2.37 8.16
N LEU A 42 -16.35 1.34 8.57
CA LEU A 42 -16.37 0.82 9.95
C LEU A 42 -15.96 1.89 10.95
N TYR A 43 -15.06 2.80 10.56
CA TYR A 43 -14.69 3.97 11.36
C TYR A 43 -15.90 4.81 11.81
N LYS A 44 -16.99 4.89 11.03
CA LYS A 44 -18.20 5.61 11.45
C LYS A 44 -18.93 4.90 12.59
N LYS A 45 -18.94 3.56 12.57
CA LYS A 45 -19.56 2.75 13.63
C LYS A 45 -18.86 2.92 14.98
N TYR A 46 -17.58 3.27 14.94
CA TYR A 46 -16.76 3.56 16.12
C TYR A 46 -16.77 5.05 16.53
N GLY A 47 -17.60 5.88 15.89
CA GLY A 47 -17.78 7.29 16.27
C GLY A 47 -16.79 8.27 15.62
N TYR A 48 -15.95 7.83 14.68
CA TYR A 48 -15.07 8.73 13.95
C TYR A 48 -15.82 9.42 12.79
N ASN A 49 -15.66 10.74 12.70
CA ASN A 49 -16.30 11.56 11.66
C ASN A 49 -15.74 11.27 10.26
N SER A 50 -14.47 10.87 10.17
CA SER A 50 -13.80 10.58 8.91
C SER A 50 -12.78 9.45 9.06
N PHE A 51 -12.45 8.79 7.95
CA PHE A 51 -11.39 7.77 7.92
C PHE A 51 -10.05 8.38 8.33
N LYS A 52 -9.76 9.62 7.92
CA LYS A 52 -8.54 10.34 8.34
C LYS A 52 -8.48 10.49 9.86
N THR A 53 -9.57 10.90 10.50
CA THR A 53 -9.64 11.05 11.96
C THR A 53 -9.37 9.71 12.67
N PHE A 54 -9.94 8.62 12.14
CA PHE A 54 -9.66 7.28 12.64
C PHE A 54 -8.17 6.90 12.50
N ILE A 55 -7.56 7.12 11.34
CA ILE A 55 -6.14 6.87 11.12
C ILE A 55 -5.26 7.70 12.05
N ASP A 56 -5.53 9.00 12.18
CA ASP A 56 -4.72 9.91 12.98
C ASP A 56 -4.77 9.51 14.46
N ILE A 57 -5.93 9.07 14.97
CA ILE A 57 -6.12 8.72 16.38
C ILE A 57 -5.65 7.29 16.68
N GLU A 58 -6.04 6.31 15.88
CA GLU A 58 -5.82 4.88 16.18
C GLU A 58 -4.48 4.36 15.71
N PHE A 59 -3.89 4.97 14.67
CA PHE A 59 -2.65 4.49 14.09
C PHE A 59 -1.50 5.49 14.18
N ASN A 60 -1.79 6.77 14.49
CA ASN A 60 -0.82 7.85 14.50
C ASN A 60 0.05 7.89 13.23
N MET A 61 -0.55 7.58 12.08
CA MET A 61 0.12 7.49 10.78
C MET A 61 -0.32 8.61 9.85
N SER A 62 0.61 9.09 9.02
CA SER A 62 0.24 10.05 7.99
C SER A 62 -0.72 9.41 6.97
N MET A 63 -1.78 10.15 6.60
CA MET A 63 -2.72 9.73 5.56
C MET A 63 -2.01 9.45 4.21
N ASN A 64 -0.85 10.07 3.96
CA ASN A 64 -0.03 9.81 2.77
C ASN A 64 0.49 8.36 2.75
N ILE A 65 1.02 7.85 3.87
CA ILE A 65 1.49 6.46 3.97
C ILE A 65 0.31 5.50 3.82
N ILE A 66 -0.82 5.77 4.49
CA ILE A 66 -2.03 4.95 4.37
C ILE A 66 -2.52 4.87 2.92
N ASN A 67 -2.55 6.00 2.22
CA ASN A 67 -2.95 6.00 0.81
C ASN A 67 -1.98 5.22 -0.08
N LYS A 68 -0.68 5.23 0.22
CA LYS A 68 0.31 4.39 -0.47
C LYS A 68 0.09 2.91 -0.21
N ILE A 69 -0.14 2.52 1.05
CA ILE A 69 -0.46 1.13 1.45
C ILE A 69 -1.71 0.66 0.71
N LEU A 70 -2.81 1.40 0.81
CA LEU A 70 -4.06 1.09 0.13
C LEU A 70 -3.88 0.99 -1.39
N ARG A 71 -3.10 1.88 -2.00
CA ARG A 71 -2.83 1.84 -3.45
C ARG A 71 -2.04 0.59 -3.83
N VAL A 72 -0.98 0.26 -3.09
CA VAL A 72 -0.18 -0.94 -3.37
C VAL A 72 -1.03 -2.18 -3.22
N TYR A 73 -1.76 -2.32 -2.11
CA TYR A 73 -2.64 -3.47 -1.88
C TYR A 73 -3.69 -3.62 -2.98
N ARG A 74 -4.44 -2.56 -3.28
CA ARG A 74 -5.50 -2.61 -4.30
C ARG A 74 -4.96 -2.94 -5.68
N THR A 75 -3.86 -2.31 -6.10
CA THR A 75 -3.31 -2.56 -7.44
C THR A 75 -2.63 -3.91 -7.53
N MET A 76 -1.81 -4.30 -6.55
CA MET A 76 -1.03 -5.53 -6.66
C MET A 76 -1.86 -6.77 -6.34
N VAL A 77 -2.66 -6.72 -5.27
CA VAL A 77 -3.43 -7.88 -4.79
C VAL A 77 -4.82 -7.91 -5.44
N CYS A 78 -5.61 -6.84 -5.30
CA CYS A 78 -7.00 -6.90 -5.76
C CYS A 78 -7.16 -6.82 -7.29
N GLU A 79 -6.38 -5.99 -7.96
CA GLU A 79 -6.49 -5.76 -9.41
C GLU A 79 -5.66 -6.76 -10.22
N LEU A 80 -4.50 -7.17 -9.71
CA LEU A 80 -3.52 -7.96 -10.46
C LEU A 80 -3.25 -9.36 -9.89
N ASP A 81 -3.86 -9.71 -8.75
CA ASP A 81 -3.79 -11.04 -8.13
C ASP A 81 -2.35 -11.53 -7.86
N PHE A 82 -1.47 -10.62 -7.45
CA PHE A 82 -0.13 -10.99 -6.98
C PHE A 82 -0.18 -11.63 -5.59
N ASP A 83 0.61 -12.68 -5.41
CA ASP A 83 0.77 -13.33 -4.12
C ASP A 83 1.55 -12.46 -3.11
N GLU A 84 1.17 -12.57 -1.84
CA GLU A 84 1.71 -11.77 -0.76
C GLU A 84 3.23 -11.97 -0.55
N GLU A 85 3.71 -13.20 -0.69
CA GLU A 85 5.12 -13.55 -0.45
C GLU A 85 6.04 -12.86 -1.46
N SER A 86 5.70 -12.94 -2.76
CA SER A 86 6.38 -12.22 -3.84
C SER A 86 6.41 -10.71 -3.61
N LEU A 87 5.32 -10.13 -3.08
CA LEU A 87 5.25 -8.69 -2.81
C LEU A 87 6.12 -8.29 -1.63
N LYS A 88 6.18 -9.11 -0.58
CA LYS A 88 7.06 -8.91 0.58
C LYS A 88 8.54 -8.96 0.16
N GLU A 89 8.93 -9.85 -0.76
CA GLU A 89 10.30 -9.91 -1.31
C GLU A 89 10.71 -8.64 -2.05
N ILE A 90 9.80 -8.02 -2.82
CA ILE A 90 10.07 -6.76 -3.53
C ILE A 90 10.23 -5.61 -2.53
N GLY A 91 9.38 -5.58 -1.51
CA GLY A 91 9.35 -4.55 -0.49
C GLY A 91 8.49 -3.34 -0.87
N PHE A 92 7.89 -2.73 0.15
CA PHE A 92 6.86 -1.70 0.03
C PHE A 92 7.35 -0.47 -0.75
N ASP A 93 8.54 0.05 -0.45
CA ASP A 93 9.05 1.27 -1.09
C ASP A 93 9.20 1.13 -2.60
N LYS A 94 9.64 -0.05 -3.07
CA LYS A 94 9.77 -0.35 -4.50
C LYS A 94 8.40 -0.50 -5.14
N LEU A 95 7.48 -1.24 -4.51
CA LEU A 95 6.11 -1.40 -4.99
C LEU A 95 5.39 -0.05 -5.12
N VAL A 96 5.59 0.87 -4.18
CA VAL A 96 5.06 2.25 -4.27
C VAL A 96 5.54 2.95 -5.55
N GLN A 97 6.78 2.73 -5.97
CA GLN A 97 7.28 3.29 -7.23
C GLN A 97 6.61 2.63 -8.44
N VAL A 98 6.56 1.30 -8.46
CA VAL A 98 5.98 0.50 -9.56
C VAL A 98 4.51 0.87 -9.78
N VAL A 99 3.69 0.84 -8.73
CA VAL A 99 2.26 1.19 -8.85
C VAL A 99 2.05 2.65 -9.26
N SER A 100 3.06 3.53 -9.08
CA SER A 100 2.97 4.94 -9.45
C SER A 100 2.80 5.15 -10.97
N VAL A 101 3.29 4.21 -11.78
CA VAL A 101 3.28 4.26 -13.25
C VAL A 101 2.38 3.22 -13.91
N LYS A 102 1.58 2.47 -13.16
CA LYS A 102 0.72 1.38 -13.71
C LYS A 102 -0.17 1.81 -14.89
N LYS A 103 -0.60 3.08 -14.93
CA LYS A 103 -1.43 3.66 -16.00
C LYS A 103 -0.62 4.21 -17.19
N MET A 104 0.70 4.27 -17.05
CA MET A 104 1.63 4.82 -18.05
C MET A 104 2.33 3.72 -18.85
N VAL A 105 2.28 2.48 -18.36
CA VAL A 105 2.70 1.30 -19.11
C VAL A 105 1.55 0.79 -19.98
N GLU A 106 1.87 0.30 -21.16
CA GLU A 106 0.91 -0.02 -22.21
C GLU A 106 0.10 -1.28 -21.90
N ASN A 107 0.75 -2.28 -21.30
CA ASN A 107 0.15 -3.59 -21.07
C ASN A 107 0.70 -4.28 -19.81
N LEU A 108 0.19 -5.49 -19.53
CA LEU A 108 0.58 -6.27 -18.37
C LEU A 108 2.01 -6.83 -18.47
N GLU A 109 2.48 -7.13 -19.69
CA GLU A 109 3.83 -7.67 -19.92
C GLU A 109 4.91 -6.63 -19.59
N GLU A 110 4.72 -5.39 -20.02
CA GLU A 110 5.60 -4.27 -19.66
C GLU A 110 5.57 -4.01 -18.15
N PHE A 111 4.39 -4.11 -17.53
CA PHE A 111 4.26 -3.96 -16.08
C PHE A 111 4.98 -5.07 -15.31
N ASN A 112 4.86 -6.32 -15.75
CA ASN A 112 5.55 -7.46 -15.16
C ASN A 112 7.07 -7.33 -15.31
N SER A 113 7.54 -6.85 -16.46
CA SER A 113 8.96 -6.56 -16.69
C SER A 113 9.50 -5.50 -15.70
N LEU A 114 8.67 -4.50 -15.38
CA LEU A 114 9.01 -3.49 -14.36
C LEU A 114 9.03 -4.08 -12.93
N ILE A 115 8.17 -5.07 -12.63
CA ILE A 115 8.19 -5.80 -11.36
C ILE A 115 9.47 -6.64 -11.24
N ASP A 116 9.85 -7.37 -12.28
CA ASP A 116 11.08 -8.16 -12.30
C ASP A 116 12.33 -7.27 -12.19
N TYR A 117 12.29 -6.09 -12.82
CA TYR A 117 13.30 -5.07 -12.62
C TYR A 117 13.36 -4.60 -11.16
N ALA A 118 12.21 -4.36 -10.53
CA ALA A 118 12.15 -3.98 -9.11
C ALA A 118 12.71 -5.08 -8.19
N LYS A 119 12.47 -6.37 -8.47
CA LYS A 119 13.05 -7.50 -7.72
C LYS A 119 14.57 -7.51 -7.78
N SER A 120 15.14 -7.29 -8.97
CA SER A 120 16.58 -7.46 -9.24
C SER A 120 17.45 -6.22 -9.03
N THR A 121 16.86 -5.04 -8.77
CA THR A 121 17.59 -3.77 -8.71
C THR A 121 17.51 -3.05 -7.37
N SER A 122 18.27 -1.96 -7.20
CA SER A 122 18.17 -1.09 -6.01
C SER A 122 17.02 -0.08 -6.15
N LEU A 123 16.52 0.44 -5.03
CA LEU A 123 15.47 1.47 -5.06
C LEU A 123 15.87 2.73 -5.86
N THR A 124 17.15 3.10 -5.85
CA THR A 124 17.68 4.24 -6.62
C THR A 124 17.53 4.02 -8.12
N LYS A 125 18.00 2.88 -8.63
CA LYS A 125 17.89 2.52 -10.06
C LYS A 125 16.43 2.37 -10.50
N LEU A 126 15.59 1.82 -9.63
CA LEU A 126 14.15 1.76 -9.89
C LEU A 126 13.54 3.16 -10.04
N ARG A 127 13.92 4.11 -9.18
CA ARG A 127 13.42 5.49 -9.26
C ARG A 127 13.85 6.18 -10.56
N GLU A 128 15.09 5.95 -11.01
CA GLU A 128 15.58 6.45 -12.30
C GLU A 128 14.71 5.90 -13.44
N LYS A 129 14.49 4.58 -13.50
CA LYS A 129 13.64 3.96 -14.52
C LYS A 129 12.20 4.49 -14.51
N ILE A 130 11.64 4.73 -13.32
CA ILE A 130 10.30 5.28 -13.15
C ILE A 130 10.21 6.74 -13.62
N LEU A 131 11.28 7.52 -13.49
CA LEU A 131 11.35 8.88 -14.02
C LEU A 131 11.36 8.85 -15.55
N GLU A 132 12.15 7.97 -16.17
CA GLU A 132 12.17 7.78 -17.63
C GLU A 132 10.76 7.49 -18.17
N ILE A 133 10.05 6.52 -17.59
CA ILE A 133 8.67 6.15 -17.99
C ILE A 133 7.73 7.36 -17.89
N LYS A 134 7.85 8.15 -16.81
CA LYS A 134 7.01 9.36 -16.62
C LYS A 134 7.32 10.45 -17.62
N GLU A 135 8.58 10.61 -18.00
CA GLU A 135 9.00 11.60 -18.99
C GLU A 135 8.56 11.21 -20.40
N ASP A 136 8.69 9.94 -20.76
CA ASP A 136 8.26 9.44 -22.07
C ASP A 136 6.75 9.52 -22.22
N TYR A 137 5.99 9.14 -21.18
CA TYR A 137 4.54 9.30 -21.16
C TYR A 137 4.09 10.76 -21.36
N LYS A 138 4.81 11.73 -20.78
CA LYS A 138 4.53 13.17 -20.97
C LYS A 138 4.80 13.68 -22.38
N LYS A 139 5.64 13.01 -23.17
CA LYS A 139 5.90 13.39 -24.58
C LYS A 139 4.80 12.90 -25.52
N ILE A 140 4.02 11.91 -25.06
CA ILE A 140 2.99 11.23 -25.86
C ILE A 140 1.60 11.88 -25.65
N ILE A 141 1.36 12.53 -24.51
CA ILE A 141 0.15 13.32 -24.22
C ILE A 141 0.31 14.76 -24.69
#